data_AF-A0A151SG88-F1
#
_entry.id   AF-A0A151SG88-F1
#
_cell.length_a   1.000
_cell.length_b   1.000
_cell.length_c   1.000
_cell.angle_alpha   90.00
_cell.angle_beta   90.00
_cell.angle_gamma   90.00
#
_symmetry.space_group_name_H-M   'P 1'
#
loop_
_entity.id
_entity.type
_entity.pdbx_description
1 polymer ?
#
loop_
_entity_poly.entity_id
_entity_poly.type
_entity_poly.pdbx_seq_one_letter_code
_entity_poly.pdbx_strand_id
1 'polypeptide(L)' 'MQCHKYFLTIMDDFTHFSWVFLMCSKVETQSTLKNFILHVKKQFNAKVKMVKSDNGS' A
#
# COMPACT_ATOMS: atom_id res chain seq x y z
N MET A 1 3.78 21.16 -10.03
CA MET A 1 2.71 21.05 -9.01
C MET A 1 2.73 19.64 -8.47
N GLN A 2 3.15 19.44 -7.22
CA GLN A 2 3.06 18.12 -6.58
C GLN A 2 1.62 17.93 -6.09
N CYS A 3 0.90 17.02 -6.74
CA CYS A 3 -0.48 16.72 -6.38
C CYS A 3 -0.45 15.60 -5.33
N HIS A 4 -0.62 15.94 -4.05
CA HIS A 4 -0.71 14.94 -2.97
C HIS A 4 -2.01 15.19 -2.21
N LYS A 5 -3.13 14.76 -2.81
CA LYS A 5 -4.48 14.91 -2.23
C LYS A 5 -4.91 13.67 -1.46
N TYR A 6 -4.32 12.52 -1.77
CA TYR A 6 -4.67 11.24 -1.18
C TYR A 6 -3.42 10.56 -0.61
N PHE A 7 -3.63 9.68 0.36
CA PHE A 7 -2.60 8.80 0.87
C PHE A 7 -3.16 7.39 1.03
N LEU A 8 -2.31 6.40 0.77
CA LEU A 8 -2.58 5.00 1.06
C LEU A 8 -1.70 4.60 2.25
N THR A 9 -2.34 4.18 3.33
CA THR A 9 -1.65 3.60 4.49
C THR A 9 -1.80 2.08 4.44
N ILE A 10 -0.69 1.36 4.57
CA ILE A 10 -0.67 -0.10 4.68
C ILE A 10 -0.05 -0.44 6.03
N MET A 11 -0.79 -1.18 6.84
CA MET A 11 -0.33 -1.67 8.14
C MET A 11 -0.08 -3.17 8.06
N ASP A 12 1.06 -3.62 8.58
CA ASP A 12 1.30 -5.03 8.84
C ASP A 12 0.86 -5.37 10.27
N ASP A 13 -0.16 -6.21 10.39
CA ASP A 13 -0.74 -6.63 11.67
C ASP A 13 0.26 -7.36 12.57
N PHE A 14 1.29 -8.03 12.01
CA PHE A 14 2.25 -8.80 12.80
C PHE A 14 3.37 -7.94 13.39
N THR A 15 3.99 -7.08 12.58
CA THR A 15 5.11 -6.23 13.02
C THR A 15 4.66 -4.87 13.54
N HIS A 16 3.38 -4.52 13.40
CA HIS A 16 2.84 -3.17 13.61
C HIS A 16 3.52 -2.10 12.74
N PHE A 17 4.25 -2.49 11.70
CA PHE A 17 4.90 -1.55 10.79
C PHE A 17 3.88 -0.94 9.82
N SER A 18 4.04 0.35 9.50
CA SER A 18 3.13 1.07 8.60
C SER A 18 3.89 1.76 7.48
N TRP A 19 3.39 1.62 6.25
CA TRP A 19 3.88 2.33 5.06
C TRP A 19 2.84 3.35 4.61
N VAL A 20 3.30 4.54 4.22
CA VAL A 20 2.44 5.62 3.70
C VAL A 20 2.89 5.99 2.31
N PHE A 21 1.97 5.96 1.35
CA PHE A 21 2.20 6.36 -0.04
C PHE A 21 1.34 7.57 -0.37
N LEU A 22 1.97 8.66 -0.83
CA LEU A 22 1.26 9.87 -1.27
C LEU A 22 0.83 9.72 -2.73
N MET A 23 -0.41 10.09 -3.04
CA MET A 23 -1.02 9.91 -4.37
C MET A 23 -1.74 11.17 -4.85
N CYS A 24 -1.79 11.35 -6.17
CA CYS A 24 -2.51 12.46 -6.80
C CYS A 24 -4.02 12.14 -6.96
N SER A 25 -4.34 10.87 -7.18
CA SER A 25 -5.67 10.34 -7.45
C SER A 25 -5.92 8.99 -6.75
N LYS A 26 -7.18 8.70 -6.40
CA LYS A 26 -7.58 7.40 -5.85
C LYS A 26 -7.27 6.22 -6.78
N VAL A 27 -7.25 6.44 -8.10
CA VAL A 27 -7.00 5.39 -9.11
C VAL A 27 -5.59 4.78 -8.96
N GLU A 28 -4.64 5.53 -8.40
CA GLU A 28 -3.27 5.07 -8.13
C GLU A 28 -3.20 4.00 -7.03
N THR A 29 -4.26 3.80 -6.25
CA THR A 29 -4.28 2.83 -5.14
C THR A 29 -3.98 1.43 -5.62
N GLN A 30 -4.59 0.99 -6.74
CA GLN A 30 -4.45 -0.38 -7.22
C GLN A 30 -3.02 -0.66 -7.70
N SER A 31 -2.42 0.25 -8.46
CA SER A 31 -1.04 0.11 -8.94
C SER A 31 -0.05 0.18 -7.78
N THR A 32 -0.25 1.11 -6.85
CA THR A 32 0.59 1.26 -5.65
C THR A 32 0.55 -0.01 -4.78
N LEU A 33 -0.63 -0.59 -4.55
CA LEU A 33 -0.76 -1.83 -3.80
C LEU A 33 -0.08 -3.03 -4.48
N LYS A 34 -0.23 -3.18 -5.81
CA LYS A 34 0.46 -4.24 -6.57
C LYS A 34 1.98 -4.09 -6.46
N ASN A 35 2.49 -2.86 -6.60
CA ASN A 35 3.91 -2.57 -6.46
C ASN A 35 4.41 -2.84 -5.04
N PHE A 36 3.61 -2.50 -4.02
CA PHE A 36 3.93 -2.83 -2.63
C PHE A 36 4.06 -4.34 -2.40
N ILE A 37 3.11 -5.16 -2.89
CA ILE A 37 3.18 -6.62 -2.74
C ILE A 37 4.44 -7.19 -3.39
N LEU A 38 4.81 -6.69 -4.57
CA LEU A 38 6.05 -7.08 -5.24
C LEU A 38 7.29 -6.63 -4.46
N HIS A 39 7.27 -5.42 -3.90
CA HIS A 39 8.34 -4.90 -3.05
C HIS A 39 8.53 -5.77 -1.81
N VAL A 40 7.45 -6.15 -1.13
CA VAL A 40 7.51 -7.02 0.05
C VAL A 40 8.16 -8.36 -0.28
N LYS A 41 7.78 -8.95 -1.42
CA LYS A 41 8.40 -10.20 -1.91
C LYS A 41 9.88 -10.05 -2.20
N LYS A 42 10.30 -8.94 -2.81
CA LYS A 42 11.70 -8.72 -3.21
C LYS A 42 12.62 -8.34 -2.05
N GLN A 43 12.19 -7.42 -1.20
CA GLN A 43 13.05 -6.83 -0.15
C GLN A 43 13.05 -7.64 1.13
N PHE A 44 11.90 -8.16 1.54
CA PHE A 44 11.77 -8.87 2.81
C PHE A 44 11.73 -10.39 2.64
N ASN A 45 11.81 -10.89 1.40
CA ASN A 45 11.60 -12.29 1.05
C ASN A 45 10.29 -12.86 1.66
N ALA A 46 9.28 -12.00 1.83
CA ALA A 46 8.04 -12.30 2.50
C ALA A 46 6.87 -12.29 1.52
N LYS A 47 5.84 -13.11 1.78
CA LYS A 47 4.64 -13.17 0.94
C LYS A 47 3.44 -12.62 1.70
N VAL A 48 2.81 -11.57 1.15
CA VAL A 48 1.52 -11.07 1.64
C VAL A 48 0.48 -12.19 1.52
N LYS A 49 -0.12 -12.57 2.65
CA LYS A 49 -1.10 -13.68 2.71
C LYS A 49 -2.52 -13.21 2.38
N MET A 50 -2.89 -12.07 2.92
CA MET A 50 -4.23 -11.49 2.80
C MET A 50 -4.12 -9.97 2.89
N VAL A 51 -4.92 -9.26 2.11
CA VAL A 51 -5.13 -7.82 2.25
C VAL A 51 -6.54 -7.62 2.78
N LYS A 52 -6.68 -6.88 3.88
CA LYS A 52 -7.98 -6.45 4.42
C LYS A 52 -8.13 -4.96 4.19
N SER A 53 -9.20 -4.58 3.50
CA SER A 53 -9.58 -3.19 3.27
C SER A 53 -10.99 -2.95 3.80
N ASP A 54 -11.31 -1.69 4.09
CA ASP A 54 -12.63 -1.24 4.58
C ASP A 54 -13.72 -1.16 3.49
N ASN A 55 -13.46 -1.70 2.29
CA ASN A 55 -14.29 -1.60 1.09
C ASN A 55 -14.41 -0.18 0.51
N GLY A 56 -13.32 0.61 0.56
CA GLY A 56 -13.26 1.91 -0.09
C GLY A 56 -13.77 1.93 -1.55
N SER A 57 -14.54 2.97 -1.89
CA SER A 57 -15.04 3.28 -3.25
C SER A 57 -14.10 4.16 -4.07
#